data_AF-A0AB34TKG4-F1
#
_entry.id   AF-A0AB34TKG4-F1
#
_cell.length_a   1.000
_cell.length_b   1.000
_cell.length_c   1.000
_cell.angle_alpha   90.00
_cell.angle_beta   90.00
_cell.angle_gamma   90.00
#
_symmetry.space_group_name_H-M   'P 1'
#
loop_
_entity.id
_entity.type
_entity.pdbx_description
1 polymer ?
#
loop_
_entity_poly.entity_id
_entity_poly.type
_entity_poly.pdbx_seq_one_letter_code
_entity_poly.pdbx_strand_id
1 'polypeptide(L)'
;MASGYRINGYDFDDLFDPDVMGDGPTASGYRRSGQPLRYAHIQYGQKRGDVGYRSGGVDVSNLWAAKGTATYVLPFHGKGFSAHNQSDTNAQGNTSAQVELRINADGAYEVWVSTIGGGNNSSRVAERGIWLRNGGVGEYDVRFEFANAGAANVGSTAPDWRNASASQSCSAQVSVPSASGQNVRADVEFHCLMRRAGGTVSRSIMVASVGAAGWW
;
A
#
# COMPACT_ATOMS: atom_id res chain seq x y z
N MET A 1 -8.13 20.04 2.76
CA MET A 1 -8.57 21.43 2.43
C MET A 1 -7.68 22.42 3.16
N ALA A 2 -7.47 23.60 2.58
CA ALA A 2 -6.71 24.69 3.22
C ALA A 2 -7.46 25.22 4.46
N SER A 3 -6.75 25.32 5.58
CA SER A 3 -7.30 25.74 6.86
C SER A 3 -7.34 27.27 7.02
N GLY A 4 -6.81 28.05 6.07
CA GLY A 4 -6.69 29.51 6.08
C GLY A 4 -6.23 30.11 7.41
N TYR A 5 -5.52 29.34 8.24
CA TYR A 5 -5.20 29.73 9.59
C TYR A 5 -3.91 30.55 9.60
N ARG A 6 -4.05 31.80 10.02
CA ARG A 6 -2.95 32.77 10.07
C ARG A 6 -2.76 33.30 11.47
N ILE A 7 -1.51 33.37 11.93
CA ILE A 7 -1.16 33.96 13.23
C ILE A 7 0.19 34.67 13.11
N ASN A 8 0.26 35.92 13.59
CA ASN A 8 1.45 36.78 13.51
C ASN A 8 2.14 36.81 12.13
N GLY A 9 1.36 36.82 11.05
CA GLY A 9 1.87 36.84 9.67
C GLY A 9 2.28 35.49 9.09
N TYR A 10 2.28 34.41 9.89
CA TYR A 10 2.50 33.06 9.41
C TYR A 10 1.20 32.44 8.92
N ASP A 11 1.18 31.97 7.67
CA ASP A 11 0.11 31.14 7.13
C ASP A 11 0.47 29.67 7.32
N PHE A 12 -0.26 28.98 8.17
CA PHE A 12 0.06 27.59 8.47
C PHE A 12 -0.21 26.66 7.29
N ASP A 13 -1.05 27.07 6.33
CA ASP A 13 -1.27 26.30 5.09
C ASP A 13 -0.04 26.32 4.17
N ASP A 14 0.84 27.31 4.32
CA ASP A 14 2.14 27.38 3.66
C ASP A 14 3.21 26.59 4.44
N LEU A 15 2.94 26.28 5.72
CA LEU A 15 3.91 25.60 6.58
C LEU A 15 3.72 24.09 6.64
N PHE A 16 2.48 23.62 6.59
CA PHE A 16 2.10 22.23 6.82
C PHE A 16 1.18 21.68 5.74
N ASP A 17 1.27 20.37 5.50
CA ASP A 17 0.39 19.72 4.53
C ASP A 17 -1.04 19.58 5.04
N PRO A 18 -2.05 19.78 4.18
CA PRO A 18 -3.44 19.63 4.58
C PRO A 18 -3.69 18.19 5.03
N ASP A 19 -4.51 18.03 6.06
CA ASP A 19 -4.93 16.71 6.52
C ASP A 19 -5.86 16.06 5.48
N VAL A 20 -5.30 15.18 4.64
CA VAL A 20 -6.06 14.43 3.64
C VAL A 20 -6.77 13.23 4.27
N MET A 21 -6.19 12.62 5.30
CA MET A 21 -6.68 11.40 5.92
C MET A 21 -7.70 11.63 7.05
N GLY A 22 -7.78 12.86 7.56
CA GLY A 22 -8.67 13.22 8.67
C GLY A 22 -8.17 12.73 10.03
N ASP A 23 -6.93 12.28 10.10
CA ASP A 23 -6.29 11.73 11.30
C ASP A 23 -5.25 12.67 11.92
N GLY A 24 -5.08 13.87 11.34
CA GLY A 24 -4.17 14.89 11.80
C GLY A 24 -4.36 15.17 13.29
N PRO A 25 -3.27 15.20 14.09
CA PRO A 25 -3.35 15.48 15.50
C PRO A 25 -3.84 16.92 15.70
N THR A 26 -4.64 17.14 16.74
CA THR A 26 -5.10 18.49 17.08
C THR A 26 -4.02 19.22 17.87
N ALA A 27 -3.81 20.49 17.55
CA ALA A 27 -3.01 21.36 18.40
C ALA A 27 -3.94 22.10 19.38
N SER A 28 -3.94 21.68 20.65
CA SER A 28 -4.58 22.41 21.73
C SER A 28 -4.15 23.88 21.75
N GLY A 29 -5.11 24.79 21.92
CA GLY A 29 -4.91 26.25 21.85
C GLY A 29 -5.04 26.84 20.45
N TYR A 30 -4.94 26.04 19.38
CA TYR A 30 -5.07 26.50 18.00
C TYR A 30 -6.41 26.07 17.43
N ARG A 31 -7.27 27.04 17.10
CA ARG A 31 -8.61 26.79 16.59
C ARG A 31 -8.93 27.70 15.41
N ARG A 32 -9.65 27.17 14.43
CA ARG A 32 -10.28 27.96 13.35
C ARG A 32 -11.79 27.78 13.44
N SER A 33 -12.53 28.89 13.56
CA SER A 33 -14.00 28.87 13.65
C SER A 33 -14.54 27.90 14.72
N GLY A 34 -13.89 27.87 15.89
CA GLY A 34 -14.24 26.99 17.01
C GLY A 34 -13.74 25.54 16.90
N GLN A 35 -13.35 25.08 15.70
CA GLN A 35 -12.82 23.74 15.49
C GLN A 35 -11.31 23.68 15.78
N PRO A 36 -10.80 22.62 16.43
CA PRO A 36 -9.37 22.41 16.60
C PRO A 36 -8.64 22.39 15.25
N LEU A 37 -7.51 23.09 15.17
CA LEU A 37 -6.67 23.10 13.99
C LEU A 37 -6.02 21.72 13.78
N ARG A 38 -6.01 21.24 12.54
CA ARG A 38 -5.45 19.96 12.12
C ARG A 38 -4.72 20.10 10.78
N TYR A 39 -3.60 19.42 10.66
CA TYR A 39 -2.84 19.22 9.43
C TYR A 39 -2.38 17.76 9.35
N ALA A 40 -1.83 17.36 8.21
CA ALA A 40 -1.32 16.02 7.99
C ALA A 40 -0.40 15.60 9.14
N HIS A 41 -0.68 14.43 9.73
CA HIS A 41 0.15 13.90 10.81
C HIS A 41 1.60 13.75 10.34
N ILE A 42 2.57 14.09 11.19
CA ILE A 42 4.00 14.10 10.85
C ILE A 42 4.50 12.79 10.26
N GLN A 43 3.93 11.65 10.69
CA GLN A 43 4.16 10.31 10.16
C GLN A 43 4.04 10.19 8.62
N TYR A 44 3.24 11.04 7.99
CA TYR A 44 3.05 11.00 6.55
C TYR A 44 4.17 11.73 5.83
N GLY A 45 4.89 12.62 6.48
CA GLY A 45 5.92 13.43 5.85
C GLY A 45 7.13 13.63 6.73
N GLN A 46 7.73 14.81 6.61
CA GLN A 46 8.95 15.17 7.32
C GLN A 46 8.71 16.34 8.25
N LYS A 47 9.47 16.37 9.34
CA LYS A 47 9.52 17.51 10.24
C LYS A 47 10.18 18.70 9.52
N ARG A 48 9.66 19.92 9.73
CA ARG A 48 10.37 21.17 9.43
C ARG A 48 11.05 21.73 10.68
N GLY A 49 11.93 22.71 10.50
CA GLY A 49 12.43 23.51 11.63
C GLY A 49 11.28 24.08 12.47
N ASP A 50 11.47 24.12 13.79
CA ASP A 50 10.47 24.60 14.75
C ASP A 50 9.95 25.98 14.34
N VAL A 51 8.62 26.15 14.41
CA VAL A 51 7.96 27.38 13.95
C VAL A 51 7.63 28.33 15.10
N GLY A 52 7.97 27.95 16.34
CA GLY A 52 7.77 28.76 17.54
C GLY A 52 6.36 28.68 18.13
N TYR A 53 5.51 27.79 17.59
CA TYR A 53 4.12 27.62 18.02
C TYR A 53 3.99 26.29 18.75
N ARG A 54 3.57 26.32 20.01
CA ARG A 54 3.60 25.14 20.88
C ARG A 54 2.22 24.70 21.32
N SER A 55 2.01 23.39 21.30
CA SER A 55 0.83 22.74 21.85
C SER A 55 1.25 21.65 22.82
N GLY A 56 0.73 21.69 24.05
CA GLY A 56 1.14 20.73 25.09
C GLY A 56 2.64 20.79 25.42
N GLY A 57 3.29 21.95 25.24
CA GLY A 57 4.71 22.15 25.50
C GLY A 57 5.66 21.80 24.35
N VAL A 58 5.18 21.13 23.30
CA VAL A 58 5.97 20.79 22.10
C VAL A 58 5.62 21.68 20.92
N ASP A 59 6.58 21.97 20.04
CA ASP A 59 6.31 22.73 18.81
C ASP A 59 5.39 21.93 17.88
N VAL A 60 4.43 22.60 17.24
CA VAL A 60 3.46 22.00 16.32
C VAL A 60 4.12 21.34 15.10
N SER A 61 5.36 21.72 14.77
CA SER A 61 6.17 21.00 13.78
C SER A 61 6.51 19.56 14.16
N ASN A 62 6.38 19.17 15.43
CA ASN A 62 6.50 17.78 15.88
C ASN A 62 5.18 17.00 15.75
N LEU A 63 4.08 17.68 15.44
CA LEU A 63 2.75 17.09 15.27
C LEU A 63 2.40 16.94 13.79
N TRP A 64 2.76 17.93 12.97
CA TRP A 64 2.32 18.05 11.59
C TRP A 64 3.47 17.93 10.58
N ALA A 65 3.18 17.27 9.46
CA ALA A 65 4.09 17.14 8.34
C ALA A 65 4.29 18.49 7.66
N ALA A 66 5.55 18.81 7.35
CA ALA A 66 5.91 20.01 6.60
C ALA A 66 5.24 20.02 5.22
N LYS A 67 4.94 21.22 4.71
CA LYS A 67 4.35 21.41 3.39
C LYS A 67 5.11 20.64 2.30
N GLY A 68 4.39 19.89 1.48
CA GLY A 68 4.91 19.14 0.35
C GLY A 68 5.66 17.85 0.73
N THR A 69 5.53 17.37 1.96
CA THR A 69 6.25 16.16 2.42
C THR A 69 5.32 14.98 2.72
N ALA A 70 4.03 15.23 2.97
CA ALA A 70 3.06 14.20 3.29
C ALA A 70 2.82 13.25 2.11
N THR A 71 3.07 11.97 2.32
CA THR A 71 2.93 10.88 1.37
C THR A 71 1.96 9.85 1.95
N TYR A 72 0.90 9.53 1.20
CA TYR A 72 -0.15 8.61 1.64
C TYR A 72 -0.09 7.24 0.96
N VAL A 73 0.93 6.99 0.15
CA VAL A 73 1.14 5.68 -0.50
C VAL A 73 1.90 4.74 0.42
N LEU A 74 1.64 3.44 0.31
CA LEU A 74 2.30 2.38 1.05
C LEU A 74 3.72 2.12 0.52
N PRO A 75 4.63 1.55 1.33
CA PRO A 75 6.04 1.43 0.95
C PRO A 75 6.34 0.57 -0.29
N PHE A 76 5.41 -0.28 -0.72
CA PHE A 76 5.53 -1.05 -1.96
C PHE A 76 5.10 -0.28 -3.21
N HIS A 77 4.58 0.95 -3.07
CA HIS A 77 4.11 1.74 -4.21
C HIS A 77 5.22 1.95 -5.24
N GLY A 78 4.89 1.73 -6.52
CA GLY A 78 5.80 1.87 -7.65
C GLY A 78 6.78 0.70 -7.82
N LYS A 79 6.73 -0.32 -6.96
CA LYS A 79 7.62 -1.49 -7.06
C LYS A 79 7.05 -2.58 -7.97
N GLY A 80 7.94 -3.33 -8.60
CA GLY A 80 7.64 -4.51 -9.39
C GLY A 80 8.20 -5.77 -8.74
N PHE A 81 7.42 -6.85 -8.78
CA PHE A 81 7.83 -8.16 -8.29
C PHE A 81 7.58 -9.21 -9.35
N SER A 82 8.47 -10.20 -9.46
CA SER A 82 8.37 -11.22 -10.50
C SER A 82 8.45 -12.64 -9.96
N ALA A 83 7.65 -13.51 -10.57
CA ALA A 83 7.73 -14.95 -10.41
C ALA A 83 7.73 -15.60 -11.81
N HIS A 84 8.71 -16.47 -12.05
CA HIS A 84 8.80 -17.23 -13.29
C HIS A 84 9.05 -18.70 -12.98
N ASN A 85 8.31 -19.58 -13.65
CA ASN A 85 8.50 -21.02 -13.54
C ASN A 85 8.67 -21.64 -14.93
N GLN A 86 9.70 -22.46 -15.09
CA GLN A 86 9.92 -23.26 -16.29
C GLN A 86 9.90 -24.72 -15.87
N SER A 87 9.16 -25.55 -16.61
CA SER A 87 9.09 -26.97 -16.30
C SER A 87 10.37 -27.69 -16.69
N ASP A 88 10.72 -28.71 -15.91
CA ASP A 88 11.66 -29.74 -16.34
C ASP A 88 11.10 -30.48 -17.56
N THR A 89 12.01 -31.03 -18.36
CA THR A 89 11.73 -31.84 -19.54
C THR A 89 10.77 -32.98 -19.21
N ASN A 90 9.63 -33.05 -19.90
CA ASN A 90 8.58 -34.07 -19.72
C ASN A 90 7.95 -34.12 -18.31
N ALA A 91 8.06 -33.05 -17.52
CA ALA A 91 7.34 -32.96 -16.25
C ALA A 91 5.82 -33.06 -16.46
N GLN A 92 5.12 -33.78 -15.60
CA GLN A 92 3.67 -33.94 -15.68
C GLN A 92 2.92 -32.80 -14.97
N GLY A 93 1.62 -32.69 -15.22
CA GLY A 93 0.73 -31.71 -14.57
C GLY A 93 0.90 -30.30 -15.13
N ASN A 94 0.82 -29.30 -14.24
CA ASN A 94 0.89 -27.88 -14.59
C ASN A 94 2.11 -27.22 -13.97
N THR A 95 2.67 -26.25 -14.68
CA THR A 95 3.75 -25.36 -14.22
C THR A 95 3.16 -23.98 -14.03
N SER A 96 3.27 -23.43 -12.83
CA SER A 96 2.64 -22.16 -12.44
C SER A 96 3.61 -21.23 -11.73
N ALA A 97 3.35 -19.93 -11.85
CA ALA A 97 4.03 -18.87 -11.13
C ALA A 97 3.02 -17.84 -10.61
N GLN A 98 3.22 -17.35 -9.39
CA GLN A 98 2.31 -16.43 -8.71
C GLN A 98 3.08 -15.34 -7.95
N VAL A 99 2.52 -14.14 -7.96
CA VAL A 99 2.85 -13.05 -7.04
C VAL A 99 1.61 -12.76 -6.20
N GLU A 100 1.77 -12.61 -4.90
CA GLU A 100 0.70 -12.26 -3.94
C GLU A 100 1.13 -11.11 -3.04
N LEU A 101 0.28 -10.09 -2.91
CA LEU A 101 0.42 -9.04 -1.90
C LEU A 101 -0.53 -9.34 -0.74
N ARG A 102 -0.01 -9.28 0.49
CA ARG A 102 -0.78 -9.42 1.73
C ARG A 102 -0.68 -8.15 2.56
N ILE A 103 -1.83 -7.63 2.97
CA ILE A 103 -1.98 -6.61 4.01
C ILE A 103 -2.41 -7.36 5.26
N ASN A 104 -1.47 -7.57 6.18
CA ASN A 104 -1.70 -8.39 7.38
C ASN A 104 -2.35 -7.56 8.50
N ALA A 105 -3.18 -8.22 9.31
CA ALA A 105 -3.84 -7.63 10.46
C ALA A 105 -2.89 -7.23 11.61
N ASP A 106 -1.61 -7.58 11.53
CA ASP A 106 -0.58 -7.14 12.47
C ASP A 106 0.03 -5.77 12.10
N GLY A 107 -0.43 -5.14 11.02
CA GLY A 107 0.09 -3.87 10.52
C GLY A 107 1.28 -4.01 9.57
N ALA A 108 1.72 -5.23 9.27
CA ALA A 108 2.75 -5.52 8.27
C ALA A 108 2.14 -5.86 6.91
N TYR A 109 2.88 -5.61 5.84
CA TYR A 109 2.57 -6.15 4.52
C TYR A 109 3.67 -7.12 4.10
N GLU A 110 3.30 -8.08 3.26
CA GLU A 110 4.23 -9.02 2.65
C GLU A 110 3.92 -9.17 1.17
N VAL A 111 4.97 -9.29 0.37
CA VAL A 111 4.85 -9.72 -1.03
C VAL A 111 5.48 -11.10 -1.14
N TRP A 112 4.66 -12.07 -1.55
CA TRP A 112 5.05 -13.45 -1.76
C TRP A 112 5.24 -13.72 -3.24
N VAL A 113 6.28 -14.49 -3.56
CA VAL A 113 6.50 -15.03 -4.90
C VAL A 113 6.61 -16.54 -4.79
N SER A 114 5.85 -17.25 -5.63
CA SER A 114 5.82 -18.70 -5.61
C SER A 114 5.77 -19.30 -7.01
N THR A 115 6.32 -20.50 -7.11
CA THR A 115 6.33 -21.34 -8.30
C THR A 115 5.88 -22.74 -7.87
N ILE A 116 4.96 -23.32 -8.62
CA ILE A 116 4.33 -24.61 -8.30
C ILE A 116 4.34 -25.50 -9.54
N GLY A 117 4.67 -26.77 -9.35
CA GLY A 117 4.76 -27.76 -10.41
C GLY A 117 5.96 -27.56 -11.35
N GLY A 118 6.08 -28.44 -12.34
CA GLY A 118 7.18 -28.39 -13.31
C GLY A 118 8.56 -28.74 -12.75
N GLY A 119 8.67 -29.31 -11.55
CA GLY A 119 9.96 -29.65 -10.91
C GLY A 119 10.62 -28.51 -10.14
N ASN A 120 10.26 -27.25 -10.42
CA ASN A 120 10.90 -26.06 -9.84
C ASN A 120 10.02 -25.35 -8.80
N ASN A 121 9.63 -26.07 -7.74
CA ASN A 121 8.80 -25.52 -6.68
C ASN A 121 9.58 -24.57 -5.76
N SER A 122 9.03 -23.38 -5.52
CA SER A 122 9.58 -22.40 -4.57
C SER A 122 8.45 -21.56 -3.98
N SER A 123 8.60 -21.14 -2.72
CA SER A 123 7.74 -20.13 -2.11
C SER A 123 8.56 -19.31 -1.13
N ARG A 124 8.55 -17.98 -1.29
CA ARG A 124 9.29 -17.07 -0.42
C ARG A 124 8.63 -15.70 -0.31
N VAL A 125 8.91 -15.01 0.80
CA VAL A 125 8.64 -13.59 0.95
C VAL A 125 9.70 -12.81 0.17
N ALA A 126 9.29 -12.12 -0.89
CA ALA A 126 10.15 -11.23 -1.67
C ALA A 126 10.35 -9.87 -0.98
N GLU A 127 9.34 -9.40 -0.26
CA GLU A 127 9.42 -8.17 0.52
C GLU A 127 8.50 -8.23 1.75
N ARG A 128 8.95 -7.62 2.84
CA ARG A 128 8.14 -7.35 4.02
C ARG A 128 8.35 -5.91 4.46
N GLY A 129 7.28 -5.26 4.92
CA GLY A 129 7.37 -3.93 5.51
C GLY A 129 6.17 -3.64 6.40
N ILE A 130 6.08 -2.40 6.87
CA ILE A 130 4.97 -1.93 7.72
C ILE A 130 4.04 -1.05 6.87
N TRP A 131 2.76 -1.37 6.84
CA TRP A 131 1.74 -0.52 6.21
C TRP A 131 1.05 0.39 7.24
N LEU A 132 0.87 -0.11 8.47
CA LEU A 132 0.21 0.64 9.53
C LEU A 132 1.18 1.66 10.12
N ARG A 133 0.92 2.94 9.88
CA ARG A 133 1.76 4.02 10.40
C ARG A 133 1.33 4.50 11.80
N ASN A 134 0.02 4.51 12.05
CA ASN A 134 -0.58 4.88 13.34
C ASN A 134 -2.03 4.38 13.44
N GLY A 135 -2.55 4.36 14.67
CA GLY A 135 -3.88 3.86 15.00
C GLY A 135 -3.93 2.34 15.06
N GLY A 136 -5.15 1.80 15.19
CA GLY A 136 -5.38 0.36 15.08
C GLY A 136 -5.71 -0.07 13.65
N VAL A 137 -5.33 -1.29 13.28
CA VAL A 137 -5.71 -1.89 11.98
C VAL A 137 -7.22 -1.87 11.72
N GLY A 138 -8.04 -1.95 12.78
CA GLY A 138 -9.50 -1.94 12.69
C GLY A 138 -10.11 -0.61 12.23
N GLU A 139 -9.31 0.46 12.17
CA GLU A 139 -9.75 1.77 11.69
C GLU A 139 -9.66 1.92 10.18
N TYR A 140 -8.98 0.97 9.51
CA TYR A 140 -8.70 1.01 8.09
C TYR A 140 -9.53 -0.02 7.33
N ASP A 141 -10.03 0.37 6.17
CA ASP A 141 -10.53 -0.54 5.15
C ASP A 141 -9.54 -0.61 3.99
N VAL A 142 -9.42 -1.78 3.40
CA VAL A 142 -8.65 -2.04 2.18
C VAL A 142 -9.58 -2.58 1.09
N ARG A 143 -9.27 -2.23 -0.15
CA ARG A 143 -9.87 -2.79 -1.36
C ARG A 143 -8.76 -3.03 -2.37
N PHE A 144 -8.81 -4.14 -3.09
CA PHE A 144 -7.91 -4.40 -4.20
C PHE A 144 -8.63 -4.31 -5.54
N GLU A 145 -7.99 -3.62 -6.47
CA GLU A 145 -8.36 -3.57 -7.88
C GLU A 145 -7.17 -4.05 -8.72
N PHE A 146 -7.48 -4.52 -9.93
CA PHE A 146 -6.49 -4.99 -10.88
C PHE A 146 -6.59 -4.21 -12.18
N ALA A 147 -5.45 -3.90 -12.77
CA ALA A 147 -5.37 -3.47 -14.16
C ALA A 147 -4.39 -4.36 -14.93
N ASN A 148 -4.55 -4.42 -16.25
CA ASN A 148 -3.67 -5.16 -17.15
C ASN A 148 -3.51 -6.66 -16.81
N ALA A 149 -4.59 -7.32 -16.38
CA ALA A 149 -4.55 -8.74 -16.00
C ALA A 149 -3.98 -9.66 -17.11
N GLY A 150 -4.18 -9.30 -18.39
CA GLY A 150 -3.66 -10.08 -19.51
C GLY A 150 -4.12 -11.53 -19.46
N ALA A 151 -3.17 -12.46 -19.52
CA ALA A 151 -3.43 -13.89 -19.41
C ALA A 151 -3.37 -14.43 -17.95
N ALA A 152 -3.15 -13.57 -16.96
CA ALA A 152 -3.11 -13.99 -15.57
C ALA A 152 -4.52 -14.19 -15.00
N ASN A 153 -4.66 -15.22 -14.18
CA ASN A 153 -5.76 -15.36 -13.25
C ASN A 153 -5.48 -14.48 -12.04
N VAL A 154 -6.38 -13.55 -11.73
CA VAL A 154 -6.28 -12.65 -10.58
C VAL A 154 -7.30 -13.02 -9.51
N GLY A 155 -6.94 -12.82 -8.24
CA GLY A 155 -7.82 -13.12 -7.11
C GLY A 155 -7.60 -12.16 -5.96
N SER A 156 -8.66 -11.82 -5.23
CA SER A 156 -8.63 -10.89 -4.09
C SER A 156 -9.56 -11.36 -2.99
N THR A 157 -9.13 -11.23 -1.72
CA THR A 157 -10.00 -11.42 -0.55
C THR A 157 -10.80 -10.15 -0.21
N ALA A 158 -10.42 -9.01 -0.79
CA ALA A 158 -11.08 -7.71 -0.61
C ALA A 158 -11.42 -7.05 -1.97
N PRO A 159 -12.34 -7.64 -2.77
CA PRO A 159 -12.80 -7.02 -4.02
C PRO A 159 -13.63 -5.74 -3.77
N ASP A 160 -14.28 -5.68 -2.60
CA ASP A 160 -14.92 -4.50 -2.03
C ASP A 160 -14.17 -4.04 -0.78
N TRP A 161 -14.57 -2.91 -0.20
CA TRP A 161 -14.01 -2.43 1.07
C TRP A 161 -14.17 -3.47 2.17
N ARG A 162 -13.03 -3.96 2.69
CA ARG A 162 -12.95 -4.89 3.82
C ARG A 162 -12.09 -4.28 4.91
N ASN A 163 -12.49 -4.50 6.16
CA ASN A 163 -11.74 -4.00 7.30
C ASN A 163 -10.39 -4.73 7.44
N ALA A 164 -9.33 -3.97 7.72
CA ALA A 164 -7.96 -4.48 7.83
C ALA A 164 -7.64 -5.17 9.17
N SER A 165 -8.62 -5.28 10.08
CA SER A 165 -8.51 -6.15 11.28
C SER A 165 -8.42 -7.64 10.94
N ALA A 166 -8.75 -8.03 9.71
CA ALA A 166 -8.43 -9.33 9.14
C ALA A 166 -7.44 -9.15 8.00
N SER A 167 -6.47 -10.07 7.88
CA SER A 167 -5.51 -10.04 6.78
C SER A 167 -6.22 -10.15 5.43
N GLN A 168 -5.86 -9.28 4.49
CA GLN A 168 -6.39 -9.28 3.14
C GLN A 168 -5.27 -9.51 2.14
N SER A 169 -5.58 -10.18 1.03
CA SER A 169 -4.59 -10.39 -0.03
C SER A 169 -5.17 -10.26 -1.42
N CYS A 170 -4.26 -10.02 -2.36
CA CYS A 170 -4.52 -10.09 -3.79
C CYS A 170 -3.37 -10.81 -4.50
N SER A 171 -3.67 -11.47 -5.61
CA SER A 171 -2.70 -12.27 -6.34
C SER A 171 -2.94 -12.26 -7.85
N ALA A 172 -1.88 -12.56 -8.59
CA ALA A 172 -1.89 -12.87 -10.01
C ALA A 172 -1.10 -14.14 -10.23
N GLN A 173 -1.62 -15.02 -11.07
CA GLN A 173 -1.03 -16.32 -11.37
C GLN A 173 -1.17 -16.64 -12.86
N VAL A 174 -0.14 -17.24 -13.44
CA VAL A 174 -0.24 -17.94 -14.72
C VAL A 174 0.09 -19.41 -14.54
N SER A 175 -0.52 -20.25 -15.37
CA SER A 175 -0.31 -21.70 -15.38
C SER A 175 -0.36 -22.21 -16.81
N VAL A 176 0.55 -23.12 -17.15
CA VAL A 176 0.55 -23.87 -18.41
C VAL A 176 0.72 -25.38 -18.11
N PRO A 177 0.32 -26.28 -19.02
CA PRO A 177 0.69 -27.69 -18.91
C PRO A 177 2.22 -27.84 -18.94
N SER A 178 2.79 -28.61 -18.02
CA SER A 178 4.24 -28.77 -17.86
C SER A 178 4.88 -29.41 -19.09
N ALA A 179 4.40 -30.57 -19.53
CA ALA A 179 4.83 -31.18 -20.78
C ALA A 179 4.09 -30.50 -21.95
N SER A 180 4.58 -29.32 -22.36
CA SER A 180 4.04 -28.56 -23.50
C SER A 180 5.09 -27.61 -24.09
N GLY A 181 4.83 -27.05 -25.28
CA GLY A 181 5.60 -25.92 -25.81
C GLY A 181 5.01 -24.55 -25.43
N GLN A 182 4.09 -24.50 -24.47
CA GLN A 182 3.39 -23.26 -24.12
C GLN A 182 4.26 -22.37 -23.25
N ASN A 183 4.17 -21.06 -23.49
CA ASN A 183 4.77 -20.03 -22.66
C ASN A 183 3.76 -18.89 -22.51
N VAL A 184 3.44 -18.55 -21.26
CA VAL A 184 2.51 -17.48 -20.92
C VAL A 184 3.19 -16.52 -19.96
N ARG A 185 3.06 -15.22 -20.23
CA ARG A 185 3.50 -14.14 -19.35
C ARG A 185 2.43 -13.06 -19.24
N ALA A 186 2.33 -12.45 -18.07
CA ALA A 186 1.47 -11.31 -17.82
C ALA A 186 2.12 -10.36 -16.81
N ASP A 187 1.85 -9.06 -16.97
CA ASP A 187 2.27 -8.00 -16.05
C ASP A 187 1.00 -7.31 -15.53
N VAL A 188 0.63 -7.61 -14.28
CA VAL A 188 -0.62 -7.17 -13.67
C VAL A 188 -0.33 -6.03 -12.69
N GLU A 189 -1.11 -4.95 -12.75
CA GLU A 189 -1.05 -3.92 -11.72
C GLU A 189 -2.00 -4.27 -10.57
N PHE A 190 -1.48 -4.36 -9.34
CA PHE A 190 -2.29 -4.41 -8.14
C PHE A 190 -2.47 -3.01 -7.59
N HIS A 191 -3.72 -2.56 -7.52
CA HIS A 191 -4.09 -1.31 -6.90
C HIS A 191 -4.63 -1.61 -5.52
N CYS A 192 -3.83 -1.34 -4.51
CA CYS A 192 -4.23 -1.39 -3.11
C CYS A 192 -4.80 -0.04 -2.71
N LEU A 193 -6.12 0.04 -2.60
CA LEU A 193 -6.82 1.21 -2.09
C LEU A 193 -7.01 1.06 -0.59
N MET A 194 -6.69 2.10 0.17
CA MET A 194 -6.82 2.10 1.62
C MET A 194 -7.42 3.41 2.10
N ARG A 195 -8.37 3.32 3.04
CA ARG A 195 -8.99 4.48 3.68
C ARG A 195 -9.12 4.22 5.17
N ARG A 196 -9.05 5.28 5.97
CA ARG A 196 -9.55 5.26 7.35
C ARG A 196 -11.05 5.53 7.30
N ALA A 197 -11.86 4.90 8.16
CA ALA A 197 -13.33 4.92 8.08
C ALA A 197 -13.95 6.28 7.65
N GLY A 198 -14.53 6.31 6.44
CA GLY A 198 -15.19 7.51 5.88
C GLY A 198 -14.25 8.63 5.39
N GLY A 199 -12.93 8.45 5.50
CA GLY A 199 -11.91 9.37 5.03
C GLY A 199 -11.55 9.22 3.55
N THR A 200 -10.58 10.01 3.12
CA THR A 200 -10.07 9.98 1.73
C THR A 200 -9.39 8.65 1.44
N VAL A 201 -9.53 8.18 0.19
CA VAL A 201 -8.89 6.96 -0.29
C VAL A 201 -7.46 7.27 -0.73
N SER A 202 -6.49 6.56 -0.17
CA SER A 202 -5.15 6.42 -0.74
C SER A 202 -5.08 5.26 -1.71
N ARG A 203 -4.22 5.37 -2.72
CA ARG A 203 -4.00 4.32 -3.71
C ARG A 203 -2.52 4.02 -3.83
N SER A 204 -2.18 2.76 -3.61
CA SER A 204 -0.83 2.24 -3.79
C SER A 204 -0.81 1.24 -4.93
N ILE A 205 0.14 1.36 -5.86
CA ILE A 205 0.21 0.50 -7.05
C ILE A 205 1.49 -0.31 -6.97
N MET A 206 1.42 -1.61 -7.20
CA MET A 206 2.57 -2.46 -7.49
C MET A 206 2.34 -3.25 -8.78
N VAL A 207 3.42 -3.68 -9.43
CA VAL A 207 3.34 -4.52 -10.63
C VAL A 207 3.74 -5.95 -10.26
N ALA A 208 2.93 -6.92 -10.69
CA ALA A 208 3.16 -8.35 -10.57
C ALA A 208 3.45 -8.94 -11.95
N SER A 209 4.70 -9.30 -12.21
CA SER A 209 5.14 -9.97 -13.43
C SER A 209 5.16 -11.49 -13.22
N VAL A 210 4.25 -12.21 -13.86
CA VAL A 210 4.15 -13.67 -13.73
C VAL A 210 4.39 -14.36 -15.07
N GLY A 211 5.17 -15.44 -15.07
CA GLY A 211 5.46 -16.21 -16.28
C GLY A 211 5.55 -17.71 -16.02
N ALA A 212 4.99 -18.53 -16.91
CA ALA A 212 5.10 -19.98 -16.85
C ALA A 212 5.37 -20.56 -18.24
N ALA A 213 6.32 -21.51 -18.31
CA ALA A 213 6.68 -22.20 -19.53
C ALA A 213 6.71 -23.72 -19.33
N GLY A 214 6.11 -24.46 -20.26
CA GLY A 214 6.25 -25.91 -20.37
C GLY A 214 7.49 -26.30 -21.17
N TRP A 215 7.89 -27.57 -21.07
CA TRP A 215 9.02 -28.14 -21.79
C TRP A 215 8.85 -29.65 -22.06
N TRP A 216 9.20 -30.07 -23.29
CA TRP A 216 9.26 -31.47 -23.73
C TRP A 216 10.69 -32.00 -23.77
#